data_AF-A0A3D2F3E0-F1
#
_entry.id   AF-A0A3D2F3E0-F1
#
_cell.length_a   1.000
_cell.length_b   1.000
_cell.length_c   1.000
_cell.angle_alpha   90.00
_cell.angle_beta   90.00
_cell.angle_gamma   90.00
#
_symmetry.space_group_name_H-M   'P 1'
#
loop_
_entity.id
_entity.type
_entity.pdbx_description
1 polymer ?
#
loop_
_entity_poly.entity_id
_entity_poly.type
_entity_poly.pdbx_seq_one_letter_code
_entity_poly.pdbx_strand_id
1 'polypeptide(L)'
;MSKKNIVVLLLAIAVIIMAFIFLGKGDKSENTGDVKIDKNGVAQRITAKHLFENGVHTVAGDVDLPTPCHELTATATVLESFPEQVIIELKSKAGEGVCAQVITPKKFKVVFNASKDASITAKLNGKDVILNLIRIGGAEDLNKDIFIKG
;
A
#
# COMPACT_ATOMS: atom_id res chain seq x y z
N MET A 1 -51.09 -29.25 17.84
CA MET A 1 -50.72 -27.97 17.20
C MET A 1 -51.68 -27.74 16.03
N SER A 2 -52.44 -26.64 16.01
CA SER A 2 -53.37 -26.39 14.91
C SER A 2 -52.59 -26.09 13.63
N LYS A 3 -53.11 -26.49 12.45
CA LYS A 3 -52.45 -26.23 11.15
C LYS A 3 -52.10 -24.75 10.96
N LYS A 4 -52.87 -23.84 11.58
CA LYS A 4 -52.64 -22.38 11.58
C LYS A 4 -51.36 -22.00 12.34
N ASN A 5 -51.06 -22.67 13.47
CA ASN A 5 -49.87 -22.39 14.26
C ASN A 5 -48.58 -22.87 13.57
N ILE A 6 -48.66 -23.92 12.75
CA ILE A 6 -47.53 -24.41 11.94
C ILE A 6 -47.22 -23.42 10.81
N VAL A 7 -48.23 -22.85 10.16
CA VAL A 7 -48.04 -21.86 9.07
C VAL A 7 -47.41 -20.57 9.60
N VAL A 8 -47.83 -20.09 10.77
CA VAL A 8 -47.27 -18.88 11.39
C VAL A 8 -45.80 -19.09 11.79
N LEU A 9 -45.45 -20.27 12.29
CA LEU A 9 -44.08 -20.61 12.65
C LEU A 9 -43.15 -20.62 11.42
N LEU A 10 -43.60 -21.19 10.30
CA LEU A 10 -42.83 -21.24 9.07
C LEU A 10 -42.59 -19.83 8.48
N LEU A 11 -43.59 -18.96 8.54
CA LEU A 11 -43.45 -17.56 8.11
C LEU A 11 -42.45 -16.78 8.97
N ALA A 12 -42.46 -16.98 10.29
CA ALA A 12 -41.52 -16.32 11.20
C ALA A 12 -40.06 -16.75 10.92
N ILE A 13 -39.83 -18.03 10.66
CA ILE A 13 -38.50 -18.57 10.34
C ILE A 13 -38.00 -18.01 9.00
N ALA A 14 -38.86 -17.92 7.98
CA ALA A 14 -38.50 -17.37 6.68
C ALA A 14 -38.05 -15.89 6.76
N VAL A 15 -38.71 -15.08 7.60
CA VAL A 15 -38.34 -13.67 7.81
C VAL A 15 -36.98 -13.54 8.50
N ILE A 16 -36.70 -14.40 9.49
CA ILE A 16 -35.41 -14.40 10.20
C ILE A 16 -34.27 -14.77 9.24
N ILE A 17 -34.47 -15.79 8.40
CA ILE A 17 -33.46 -16.19 7.39
C ILE A 17 -33.22 -15.07 6.38
N MET A 18 -34.29 -14.39 5.93
CA MET A 18 -34.16 -13.26 5.00
C MET A 18 -33.36 -12.11 5.63
N ALA A 19 -33.62 -11.77 6.89
CA ALA A 19 -32.89 -10.73 7.61
C ALA A 19 -31.38 -11.07 7.76
N PHE A 20 -31.05 -12.33 8.04
CA PHE A 20 -29.65 -12.79 8.12
C PHE A 20 -28.91 -12.68 6.79
N ILE A 21 -29.57 -12.96 5.66
CA ILE A 21 -28.96 -12.84 4.33
C ILE A 21 -28.67 -11.37 3.99
N PHE A 22 -29.58 -10.45 4.33
CA PHE A 22 -29.40 -9.02 4.06
C PHE A 22 -28.39 -8.35 4.99
N LEU A 23 -28.28 -8.78 6.25
CA LEU A 23 -27.30 -8.25 7.21
C LEU A 23 -25.88 -8.79 7.01
N GLY A 24 -25.72 -9.93 6.32
CA GLY A 24 -24.42 -10.54 6.06
C GLY A 24 -23.61 -9.93 4.90
N LYS A 25 -24.21 -9.04 4.09
CA LYS A 25 -23.49 -8.32 3.02
C LYS A 25 -22.89 -7.01 3.56
N GLY A 26 -21.92 -7.15 4.45
CA GLY A 26 -20.93 -6.10 4.68
C GLY A 26 -19.87 -6.19 3.59
N ASP A 27 -19.91 -5.29 2.61
CA ASP A 27 -18.89 -5.19 1.57
C ASP A 27 -17.54 -4.83 2.22
N LYS A 28 -16.70 -5.84 2.47
CA LYS A 28 -15.26 -5.66 2.55
C LYS A 28 -14.79 -5.32 1.14
N SER A 29 -14.75 -4.03 0.83
CA SER A 29 -14.04 -3.49 -0.33
C SER A 29 -12.53 -3.71 -0.13
N GLU A 30 -12.10 -4.93 -0.45
CA GLU A 30 -10.71 -5.23 -0.73
C GLU A 30 -10.42 -4.65 -2.13
N ASN A 31 -9.72 -3.52 -2.18
CA ASN A 31 -9.17 -2.99 -3.42
C ASN A 31 -8.04 -3.91 -3.88
N THR A 32 -8.40 -5.04 -4.48
CA THR A 32 -7.46 -5.89 -5.21
C THR A 32 -7.28 -5.27 -6.59
N GLY A 33 -6.32 -4.34 -6.70
CA GLY A 33 -5.81 -3.95 -8.01
C GLY A 33 -5.28 -5.20 -8.71
N ASP A 34 -5.84 -5.52 -9.87
CA ASP A 34 -5.43 -6.66 -10.68
C ASP A 34 -3.93 -6.58 -11.00
N VAL A 35 -3.16 -7.46 -10.36
CA VAL A 35 -1.74 -7.63 -10.63
C VAL A 35 -1.60 -8.40 -11.93
N LYS A 36 -1.06 -7.76 -12.97
CA LYS A 36 -0.52 -8.48 -14.14
C LYS A 36 0.76 -9.20 -13.70
N ILE A 37 0.60 -10.48 -13.35
CA ILE A 37 1.70 -11.38 -13.00
C ILE A 37 2.44 -11.74 -14.28
N ASP A 38 3.58 -11.10 -14.52
CA ASP A 38 4.53 -11.53 -15.52
C ASP A 38 5.15 -12.87 -15.09
N LYS A 39 5.43 -13.79 -16.02
CA LYS A 39 5.70 -15.20 -15.71
C LYS A 39 7.13 -15.47 -15.20
N ASN A 40 7.61 -14.66 -14.24
CA ASN A 40 8.90 -14.87 -13.59
C ASN A 40 9.08 -14.38 -12.12
N GLY A 41 8.14 -13.90 -11.30
CA GLY A 41 6.77 -13.39 -11.47
C GLY A 41 6.19 -12.79 -10.19
N VAL A 42 7.02 -12.53 -9.17
CA VAL A 42 6.61 -11.76 -7.99
C VAL A 42 7.12 -10.34 -8.20
N ALA A 43 6.22 -9.42 -8.52
CA ALA A 43 6.54 -7.99 -8.48
C ALA A 43 6.99 -7.66 -7.05
N GLN A 44 8.18 -7.08 -6.90
CA GLN A 44 8.72 -6.74 -5.59
C GLN A 44 7.73 -5.80 -4.89
N ARG A 45 7.36 -6.13 -3.65
CA ARG A 45 6.44 -5.33 -2.86
C ARG A 45 7.24 -4.46 -1.90
N ILE A 46 6.98 -3.16 -1.94
CA ILE A 46 7.56 -2.16 -1.03
C ILE A 46 6.42 -1.62 -0.17
N THR A 47 6.57 -1.68 1.15
CA THR A 47 5.61 -1.08 2.07
C THR A 47 6.15 0.25 2.54
N ALA A 48 5.32 1.30 2.45
CA ALA A 48 5.69 2.64 2.87
C ALA A 48 4.53 3.30 3.61
N LYS A 49 4.85 4.16 4.56
CA LYS A 49 3.90 5.05 5.20
C LYS A 49 3.62 6.23 4.30
N HIS A 50 2.36 6.67 4.29
CA HIS A 50 1.89 7.80 3.50
C HIS A 50 1.15 8.80 4.40
N LEU A 51 1.64 10.03 4.40
CA LEU A 51 0.98 11.19 4.99
C LEU A 51 0.57 12.15 3.88
N PHE A 52 -0.64 12.69 3.98
CA PHE A 52 -1.09 13.80 3.15
C PHE A 52 -1.57 14.94 4.05
N GLU A 53 -0.93 16.10 3.94
CA GLU A 53 -1.23 17.27 4.76
C GLU A 53 -1.00 18.54 3.94
N ASN A 54 -1.96 19.48 3.97
CA ASN A 54 -1.85 20.78 3.30
C ASN A 54 -1.46 20.72 1.80
N GLY A 55 -1.94 19.72 1.06
CA GLY A 55 -1.61 19.56 -0.37
C GLY A 55 -0.25 18.89 -0.64
N VAL A 56 0.42 18.43 0.41
CA VAL A 56 1.75 17.81 0.34
C VAL A 56 1.64 16.33 0.71
N HIS A 57 2.15 15.46 -0.16
CA HIS A 57 2.32 14.04 0.12
C HIS A 57 3.72 13.81 0.68
N THR A 58 3.81 13.03 1.75
CA THR A 58 5.06 12.47 2.27
C THR A 58 4.97 10.95 2.27
N VAL A 59 5.88 10.29 1.55
CA VAL A 59 5.96 8.83 1.49
C VAL A 59 7.32 8.39 2.05
N ALA A 60 7.32 7.53 3.06
CA ALA A 60 8.54 7.05 3.70
C ALA A 60 8.46 5.54 3.97
N GLY A 61 9.53 4.82 3.66
CA GLY A 61 9.59 3.38 3.82
C GLY A 61 11.02 2.88 3.71
N ASP A 62 11.17 1.58 3.48
CA ASP A 62 12.45 0.93 3.28
C ASP A 62 12.42 -0.06 2.10
N VAL A 63 13.60 -0.31 1.54
CA VAL A 63 13.81 -1.23 0.43
C VAL A 63 14.99 -2.13 0.77
N ASP A 64 14.78 -3.43 0.66
CA ASP A 64 15.85 -4.41 0.77
C ASP A 64 16.78 -4.33 -0.44
N LEU A 65 18.05 -4.00 -0.19
CA LEU A 65 19.10 -3.96 -1.20
C LEU A 65 20.06 -5.15 -1.03
N PRO A 66 20.73 -5.61 -2.11
CA PRO A 66 21.54 -6.81 -2.06
C PRO A 66 22.73 -6.75 -1.08
N THR A 67 23.27 -5.55 -0.85
CA THR A 67 24.40 -5.34 0.07
C THR A 67 24.25 -4.03 0.87
N PRO A 68 24.92 -3.91 2.03
CA PRO A 68 24.93 -2.66 2.80
C PRO A 68 25.57 -1.48 2.07
N CYS A 69 26.48 -1.75 1.14
CA CYS A 69 27.15 -0.73 0.34
C CYS A 69 26.29 -0.12 -0.76
N HIS A 70 25.12 -0.71 -1.05
CA HIS A 70 24.23 -0.09 -2.02
C HIS A 70 23.70 1.23 -1.46
N GLU A 71 23.75 2.25 -2.29
CA GLU A 71 23.10 3.53 -2.05
C GLU A 71 21.70 3.51 -2.66
N LEU A 72 20.77 4.21 -2.03
CA LEU A 72 19.39 4.35 -2.50
C LEU A 72 19.08 5.84 -2.71
N THR A 73 18.67 6.19 -3.92
CA THR A 73 18.14 7.50 -4.24
C THR A 73 16.65 7.37 -4.52
N ALA A 74 15.84 8.27 -3.97
CA ALA A 74 14.40 8.30 -4.18
C ALA A 74 13.96 9.68 -4.68
N THR A 75 13.24 9.69 -5.80
CA THR A 75 12.72 10.93 -6.42
C THR A 75 11.26 10.73 -6.82
N ALA A 76 10.46 11.79 -6.75
CA ALA A 76 9.07 11.75 -7.20
C ALA A 76 8.89 12.66 -8.43
N THR A 77 8.18 12.15 -9.43
CA THR A 77 7.80 12.88 -10.63
C THR A 77 6.27 12.95 -10.67
N VAL A 78 5.73 14.17 -10.72
CA VAL A 78 4.28 14.42 -10.84
C VAL A 78 3.96 14.68 -12.30
N LEU A 79 3.05 13.90 -12.86
CA LEU A 79 2.59 14.03 -14.24
C LEU A 79 1.28 14.82 -14.29
N GLU A 80 1.24 15.83 -15.15
CA GLU A 80 0.09 16.70 -15.35
C GLU A 80 -1.09 15.91 -15.97
N SER A 81 -1.94 15.36 -15.11
CA SER A 81 -3.11 14.55 -15.45
C SER A 81 -4.19 14.73 -14.37
N PHE A 82 -5.45 14.33 -14.63
CA PHE A 82 -6.54 14.44 -13.64
C PHE A 82 -7.24 13.08 -13.41
N PRO A 83 -7.17 12.49 -12.21
CA PRO A 83 -6.28 12.88 -11.10
C PRO A 83 -4.80 12.73 -11.49
N GLU A 84 -3.91 13.48 -10.83
CA GLU A 84 -2.48 13.47 -11.13
C GLU A 84 -1.89 12.08 -10.92
N GLN A 85 -0.94 11.71 -11.78
CA GLN A 85 -0.17 10.48 -11.65
C GLN A 85 1.20 10.82 -11.10
N VAL A 86 1.60 10.16 -10.01
CA VAL A 86 2.89 10.34 -9.37
C VAL A 86 3.68 9.05 -9.49
N ILE A 87 4.92 9.17 -9.97
CA ILE A 87 5.86 8.06 -10.08
C ILE A 87 7.01 8.31 -9.11
N ILE A 88 7.17 7.42 -8.14
CA ILE A 88 8.34 7.40 -7.25
C ILE A 88 9.41 6.51 -7.88
N GLU A 89 10.51 7.12 -8.31
CA GLU A 89 11.69 6.41 -8.80
C GLU A 89 12.66 6.13 -7.65
N LEU A 90 12.91 4.85 -7.41
CA LEU A 90 13.91 4.32 -6.49
C LEU A 90 15.08 3.80 -7.34
N LYS A 91 16.27 4.36 -7.14
CA LYS A 91 17.48 3.96 -7.85
C LYS A 91 18.50 3.45 -6.84
N SER A 92 18.87 2.18 -6.98
CA SER A 92 19.95 1.60 -6.19
C SER A 92 21.25 1.62 -6.99
N LYS A 93 22.34 2.08 -6.39
CA LYS A 93 23.68 2.03 -6.98
C LYS A 93 24.59 1.21 -6.08
N ALA A 94 25.34 0.27 -6.66
CA ALA A 94 26.36 -0.45 -5.91
C ALA A 94 27.49 0.52 -5.53
N GLY A 95 27.89 0.49 -4.25
CA GLY A 95 29.10 1.17 -3.79
C GLY A 95 30.38 0.50 -4.33
N GLU A 96 31.50 1.21 -4.22
CA GLU A 96 32.81 0.72 -4.63
C GLU A 96 33.47 -0.13 -3.52
N GLY A 97 34.29 -1.10 -3.90
CA GLY A 97 35.09 -1.92 -2.98
C GLY A 97 34.48 -3.28 -2.61
N VAL A 98 35.06 -3.92 -1.59
CA VAL A 98 34.61 -5.23 -1.10
C VAL A 98 33.45 -5.04 -0.14
N CYS A 99 32.30 -5.65 -0.47
CA CYS A 99 31.06 -5.49 0.26
C CYS A 99 30.55 -6.82 0.80
N ALA A 100 30.01 -6.80 2.01
CA ALA A 100 29.34 -7.95 2.58
C ALA A 100 28.10 -8.31 1.76
N GLN A 101 27.93 -9.60 1.46
CA GLN A 101 26.76 -10.12 0.74
C GLN A 101 25.60 -10.37 1.71
N VAL A 102 25.03 -9.28 2.22
CA VAL A 102 23.94 -9.31 3.19
C VAL A 102 22.84 -8.35 2.76
N ILE A 103 21.63 -8.88 2.59
CA ILE A 103 20.45 -8.06 2.26
C ILE A 103 20.25 -7.04 3.38
N THR A 104 20.20 -5.76 2.99
CA THR A 104 20.15 -4.65 3.94
C THR A 104 19.02 -3.70 3.59
N PRO A 105 18.09 -3.42 4.52
CA PRO A 105 17.04 -2.44 4.30
C PRO A 105 17.63 -1.02 4.26
N LYS A 106 17.32 -0.27 3.20
CA LYS A 106 17.65 1.15 3.07
C LYS A 106 16.38 1.98 3.13
N LYS A 107 16.35 2.95 4.05
CA LYS A 107 15.22 3.86 4.22
C LYS A 107 15.19 4.89 3.09
N PHE A 108 13.99 5.31 2.69
CA PHE A 108 13.78 6.43 1.78
C PHE A 108 12.65 7.33 2.29
N LYS A 109 12.66 8.58 1.86
CA LYS A 109 11.59 9.55 2.06
C LYS A 109 11.48 10.43 0.83
N VAL A 110 10.28 10.58 0.31
CA VAL A 110 9.97 11.51 -0.78
C VAL A 110 8.82 12.43 -0.36
N VAL A 111 8.90 13.69 -0.78
CA VAL A 111 7.91 14.72 -0.52
C VAL A 111 7.56 15.39 -1.84
N PHE A 112 6.28 15.53 -2.16
CA PHE A 112 5.82 16.13 -3.40
C PHE A 112 4.43 16.76 -3.23
N ASN A 113 4.12 17.75 -4.07
CA ASN A 113 2.82 18.40 -4.12
C ASN A 113 1.95 17.73 -5.17
N ALA A 114 0.75 17.33 -4.80
CA ALA A 114 -0.27 16.79 -5.68
C ALA A 114 -1.64 16.87 -4.97
N SER A 115 -2.72 16.65 -5.72
CA SER A 115 -4.06 16.47 -5.17
C SER A 115 -4.14 15.22 -4.29
N LYS A 116 -5.03 15.25 -3.30
CA LYS A 116 -5.24 14.14 -2.35
C LYS A 116 -5.54 12.80 -3.05
N ASP A 117 -6.19 12.87 -4.21
CA ASP A 117 -6.64 11.73 -4.99
C ASP A 117 -5.61 11.29 -6.05
N ALA A 118 -4.41 11.87 -6.04
CA ALA A 118 -3.33 11.50 -6.95
C ALA A 118 -2.98 10.01 -6.82
N SER A 119 -2.79 9.38 -7.98
CA SER A 119 -2.40 7.97 -8.07
C SER A 119 -0.89 7.85 -7.94
N ILE A 120 -0.42 7.16 -6.90
CA ILE A 120 1.01 7.03 -6.59
C ILE A 120 1.48 5.62 -6.95
N THR A 121 2.48 5.54 -7.82
CA THR A 121 3.15 4.30 -8.21
C THR A 121 4.64 4.39 -7.92
N ALA A 122 5.36 3.26 -7.95
CA ALA A 122 6.81 3.25 -7.77
C ALA A 122 7.52 2.35 -8.77
N LYS A 123 8.78 2.70 -9.04
CA LYS A 123 9.72 1.91 -9.84
C LYS A 123 11.02 1.73 -9.08
N LEU A 124 11.56 0.52 -9.06
CA LEU A 124 12.91 0.22 -8.57
C LEU A 124 13.82 -0.12 -9.74
N ASN A 125 14.87 0.68 -9.95
CA ASN A 125 15.80 0.55 -11.08
C ASN A 125 15.10 0.47 -12.44
N GLY A 126 14.02 1.26 -12.60
CA GLY A 126 13.20 1.30 -13.82
C GLY A 126 12.15 0.18 -13.94
N LYS A 127 12.12 -0.79 -13.03
CA LYS A 127 11.12 -1.87 -13.00
C LYS A 127 9.96 -1.52 -12.08
N ASP A 128 8.73 -1.79 -12.52
CA ASP A 128 7.54 -1.58 -11.70
C ASP A 128 7.55 -2.47 -10.45
N VAL A 129 7.15 -1.87 -9.32
CA VAL A 129 7.05 -2.52 -8.02
C VAL A 129 5.68 -2.24 -7.41
N ILE A 130 5.20 -3.17 -6.59
CA ILE A 130 3.94 -2.98 -5.86
C ILE A 130 4.22 -2.07 -4.67
N LEU A 131 3.71 -0.84 -4.71
CA LEU A 131 3.80 0.09 -3.60
C LEU A 131 2.56 -0.06 -2.69
N ASN A 132 2.76 -0.65 -1.52
CA ASN A 132 1.74 -0.77 -0.49
C ASN A 132 1.82 0.42 0.46
N LEU A 133 0.88 1.37 0.32
CA LEU A 133 0.84 2.59 1.13
C LEU A 133 -0.03 2.42 2.38
N ILE A 134 0.57 2.62 3.55
CA ILE A 134 -0.12 2.66 4.84
C ILE A 134 -0.37 4.12 5.19
N ARG A 135 -1.63 4.57 5.16
CA ARG A 135 -2.00 5.93 5.55
C ARG A 135 -1.81 6.14 7.05
N ILE A 136 -1.26 7.30 7.41
CA ILE A 136 -1.04 7.72 8.79
C ILE A 136 -1.63 9.11 9.03
N GLY A 137 -2.00 9.38 10.29
CA GLY A 137 -2.76 10.58 10.67
C GLY A 137 -1.93 11.84 10.92
N GLY A 138 -0.60 11.72 11.06
CA GLY A 138 0.25 12.87 11.33
C GLY A 138 1.75 12.60 11.21
N ALA A 139 2.54 13.67 11.14
CA ALA A 139 4.00 13.60 10.97
C ALA A 139 4.72 12.91 12.15
N GLU A 140 4.15 12.96 13.34
CA GLU A 140 4.66 12.28 14.54
C GLU A 140 4.82 10.77 14.31
N ASP A 141 3.91 10.17 13.54
CA ASP A 141 3.87 8.73 13.27
C ASP A 141 4.82 8.32 12.14
N LEU A 142 5.34 9.28 11.35
CA LEU A 142 6.44 9.03 10.41
C LEU A 142 7.74 8.79 11.20
N ASN A 143 8.02 9.63 12.19
CA ASN A 143 9.34 9.69 12.84
C ASN A 143 9.56 8.55 13.86
N LYS A 144 8.49 8.06 14.51
CA LYS A 144 8.60 7.00 15.54
C LYS A 144 9.30 5.73 15.06
N ASP A 145 9.24 5.38 13.77
CA ASP A 145 9.88 4.15 13.25
C ASP A 145 11.15 4.44 12.42
N ILE A 146 11.41 5.70 12.10
CA ILE A 146 12.63 6.09 11.40
C ILE A 146 13.84 6.08 12.36
N PHE A 147 13.61 6.25 13.68
CA PHE A 147 14.68 6.44 14.68
C PHE A 147 14.86 5.32 15.72
N ILE A 148 14.06 4.25 15.72
CA ILE A 148 14.25 3.14 16.68
C ILE A 148 15.24 2.14 16.07
N LYS A 149 16.53 2.46 16.04
CA LYS A 149 17.71 1.55 16.13
C LYS A 149 18.95 2.44 16.18
N GLY A 150 19.12 3.13 17.30
CA GLY A 150 20.42 3.59 17.77
C GLY A 150 21.04 2.49 18.62
#